data_AF-A0A9D0NYG9-F1
#
_entry.id   AF-A0A9D0NYG9-F1
#
_cell.length_a   1.000
_cell.length_b   1.000
_cell.length_c   1.000
_cell.angle_alpha   90.00
_cell.angle_beta   90.00
_cell.angle_gamma   90.00
#
_symmetry.space_group_name_H-M   'P 1'
#
loop_
_entity.id
_entity.type
_entity.pdbx_description
1 polymer ?
#
loop_
_entity_poly.entity_id
_entity_poly.type
_entity_poly.pdbx_seq_one_letter_code
_entity_poly.pdbx_strand_id
1 'polypeptide(L)'
;TYTQALWIGIAQVFALIPGTSRAGSTIIGALLVGLSRKASAEFSFLLALPVMAATSGYDLLKHYKEFSGELLPLLIAGFITSFLVAWVVMKLFIKFLERFTFNSFGIYRILFGGILLYLIYTGAISPNIA
;
A
#
# COMPACT_ATOMS: atom_id res chain seq x y z
N THR A 1 21.82 6.33 0.62
CA THR A 1 22.43 7.34 -0.28
C THR A 1 21.40 7.79 -1.31
N TYR A 2 21.63 8.90 -2.01
CA TYR A 2 20.71 9.34 -3.08
C TYR A 2 20.56 8.30 -4.19
N THR A 3 21.62 7.58 -4.53
CA THR A 3 21.57 6.46 -5.49
C THR A 3 20.62 5.37 -5.02
N GLN A 4 20.67 4.98 -3.74
CA GLN A 4 19.72 4.00 -3.18
C GLN A 4 18.28 4.53 -3.22
N ALA A 5 18.06 5.80 -2.84
CA ALA A 5 16.73 6.41 -2.89
C ALA A 5 16.14 6.45 -4.30
N LEU A 6 16.97 6.75 -5.32
CA LEU A 6 16.57 6.73 -6.72
C LEU A 6 16.11 5.33 -7.15
N TRP A 7 16.89 4.29 -6.84
CA TRP A 7 16.51 2.91 -7.15
C TRP A 7 15.24 2.46 -6.43
N ILE A 8 15.02 2.90 -5.19
CA ILE A 8 13.77 2.64 -4.48
C ILE A 8 12.59 3.36 -5.17
N GLY A 9 12.81 4.57 -5.68
CA GLY A 9 11.82 5.30 -6.49
C GLY A 9 11.49 4.58 -7.80
N ILE A 10 12.50 4.04 -8.50
CA ILE A 10 12.29 3.20 -9.69
C ILE A 10 11.48 1.95 -9.33
N ALA A 11 11.82 1.28 -8.23
CA ALA A 11 11.06 0.14 -7.75
C ALA A 11 9.58 0.51 -7.46
N GLN A 12 9.32 1.72 -6.95
CA GLN A 12 7.96 2.21 -6.70
C GLN A 12 7.09 2.30 -7.95
N VAL A 13 7.67 2.43 -9.15
CA VAL A 13 6.90 2.47 -10.41
C VAL A 13 6.09 1.19 -10.61
N PHE A 14 6.57 0.04 -10.13
CA PHE A 14 5.79 -1.21 -10.17
C PHE A 14 4.49 -1.15 -9.36
N ALA A 15 4.38 -0.23 -8.39
CA ALA A 15 3.15 0.00 -7.65
C ALA A 15 2.00 0.55 -8.51
N LEU A 16 2.29 1.05 -9.71
CA LEU A 16 1.27 1.51 -10.65
C LEU A 16 0.49 0.34 -11.28
N ILE A 17 1.03 -0.88 -11.25
CA ILE A 17 0.30 -2.08 -11.69
C ILE A 17 -0.76 -2.40 -10.63
N PRO A 18 -2.07 -2.34 -10.95
CA PRO A 18 -3.14 -2.57 -9.98
C PRO A 18 -2.99 -3.91 -9.25
N GLY A 19 -3.21 -3.88 -7.95
CA GLY A 19 -2.99 -5.04 -7.07
C GLY A 19 -1.54 -5.19 -6.57
N THR A 20 -0.55 -4.55 -7.20
CA THR A 20 0.81 -4.47 -6.63
C THR A 20 0.81 -3.63 -5.36
N SER A 21 1.39 -4.17 -4.29
CA SER A 21 1.51 -3.41 -3.05
C SER A 21 2.59 -2.35 -3.20
N ARG A 22 2.21 -1.08 -3.08
CA ARG A 22 3.16 0.04 -3.09
C ARG A 22 4.24 -0.12 -2.03
N ALA A 23 3.84 -0.40 -0.78
CA ALA A 23 4.79 -0.65 0.30
C ALA A 23 5.67 -1.87 0.02
N GLY A 24 5.12 -2.95 -0.56
CA GLY A 24 5.91 -4.13 -0.95
C GLY A 24 6.96 -3.81 -2.00
N SER A 25 6.61 -3.07 -3.04
CA SER A 25 7.52 -2.69 -4.13
C SER A 25 8.67 -1.81 -3.63
N THR A 26 8.40 -0.82 -2.78
CA THR A 26 9.44 0.05 -2.19
C THR A 26 10.29 -0.64 -1.14
N ILE A 27 9.70 -1.48 -0.27
CA ILE A 27 10.45 -2.25 0.74
C ILE A 27 11.38 -3.25 0.07
N ILE A 28 10.89 -4.00 -0.93
CA ILE A 28 11.72 -4.97 -1.66
C ILE A 28 12.83 -4.22 -2.42
N GLY A 29 12.51 -3.11 -3.09
CA GLY A 29 13.51 -2.26 -3.74
C GLY A 29 14.59 -1.77 -2.76
N ALA A 30 14.20 -1.36 -1.56
CA ALA A 30 15.13 -0.93 -0.51
C ALA A 30 16.02 -2.07 -0.01
N LEU A 31 15.46 -3.27 0.19
CA LEU A 31 16.24 -4.46 0.55
C LEU A 31 17.25 -4.84 -0.53
N LEU A 32 16.86 -4.76 -1.81
CA LEU A 32 17.74 -5.09 -2.95
C LEU A 32 18.93 -4.13 -3.08
N VAL A 33 18.77 -2.88 -2.64
CA VAL A 33 19.88 -1.90 -2.59
C VAL A 33 20.60 -1.86 -1.24
N GLY A 34 20.34 -2.84 -0.37
CA GLY A 34 21.12 -3.10 0.84
C GLY A 34 20.64 -2.40 2.12
N LEU A 35 19.42 -1.86 2.17
CA LEU A 35 18.87 -1.35 3.43
C LEU A 35 18.48 -2.51 4.37
N SER A 36 18.54 -2.28 5.68
CA SER A 36 17.98 -3.22 6.66
C SER A 36 16.45 -3.31 6.52
N ARG A 37 15.83 -4.38 7.03
CA ARG A 37 14.35 -4.54 6.97
C ARG A 37 13.62 -3.37 7.62
N LYS A 38 14.12 -2.93 8.78
CA LYS A 38 13.57 -1.77 9.51
C LYS A 38 13.73 -0.48 8.72
N ALA A 39 14.94 -0.19 8.23
CA ALA A 39 15.20 1.01 7.43
C ALA A 39 14.40 1.01 6.12
N SER A 40 14.23 -0.15 5.49
CA SER A 40 13.43 -0.32 4.27
C SER A 40 11.96 0.04 4.50
N ALA A 41 11.38 -0.43 5.61
CA ALA A 41 10.00 -0.10 5.98
C ALA A 41 9.82 1.36 6.38
N GLU A 42 10.73 1.91 7.20
CA GLU A 42 10.72 3.31 7.59
C GLU A 42 10.83 4.23 6.36
N PHE A 43 11.76 3.94 5.45
CA PHE A 43 11.90 4.69 4.20
C PHE A 43 10.64 4.59 3.33
N SER A 44 10.07 3.40 3.18
CA SER A 44 8.82 3.18 2.45
C SER A 44 7.64 3.95 3.05
N PHE A 45 7.56 4.05 4.38
CA PHE A 45 6.52 4.83 5.05
C PHE A 45 6.73 6.33 4.92
N LEU A 46 7.97 6.81 4.98
CA LEU A 46 8.25 8.23 4.72
C LEU A 46 7.95 8.60 3.27
N LEU A 47 8.34 7.76 2.31
CA LEU A 47 8.02 7.94 0.89
C LEU A 47 6.51 7.88 0.62
N ALA A 48 5.74 7.17 1.45
CA ALA A 48 4.28 7.13 1.37
C ALA A 48 3.64 8.50 1.46
N LEU A 49 4.11 9.32 2.38
CA LEU A 49 3.46 10.55 2.77
C LEU A 49 3.29 11.50 1.57
N PRO A 50 4.35 11.90 0.83
CA PRO A 50 4.18 12.77 -0.32
C PRO A 50 3.42 12.10 -1.47
N VAL A 51 3.65 10.81 -1.73
CA VAL A 51 3.04 10.10 -2.85
C VAL A 51 1.54 9.92 -2.65
N MET A 52 1.14 9.37 -1.50
CA MET A 52 -0.27 9.13 -1.20
C MET A 52 -1.03 10.43 -0.93
N ALA A 53 -0.41 11.44 -0.31
CA ALA A 53 -1.05 12.75 -0.18
C ALA A 53 -1.31 13.37 -1.55
N ALA A 54 -0.37 13.28 -2.49
CA ALA A 54 -0.56 13.78 -3.84
C ALA A 54 -1.65 13.01 -4.59
N THR A 55 -1.63 11.67 -4.57
CA THR A 55 -2.62 10.83 -5.25
C THR A 55 -4.01 11.00 -4.65
N SER A 56 -4.17 10.83 -3.33
CA SER A 56 -5.46 11.01 -2.67
C SER A 56 -5.98 12.45 -2.76
N GLY A 57 -5.10 13.45 -2.68
CA GLY A 57 -5.47 14.84 -2.85
C GLY A 57 -5.96 15.14 -4.26
N TYR A 58 -5.28 14.61 -5.27
CA TYR A 58 -5.69 14.73 -6.67
C TYR A 58 -7.04 14.05 -6.93
N ASP A 59 -7.23 12.82 -6.44
CA ASP A 59 -8.50 12.09 -6.57
C ASP A 59 -9.64 12.82 -5.85
N LEU A 60 -9.37 13.36 -4.66
CA LEU A 60 -10.35 14.16 -3.93
C LEU A 60 -10.73 15.42 -4.71
N LEU A 61 -9.78 16.15 -5.28
CA LEU A 61 -10.07 17.34 -6.09
C LEU A 61 -10.89 17.01 -7.35
N LYS A 62 -10.70 15.83 -7.93
CA LYS A 62 -11.45 15.38 -9.11
C LYS A 62 -12.88 14.97 -8.76
N HIS A 63 -13.08 14.37 -7.58
CA HIS A 63 -14.34 13.75 -7.17
C HIS A 63 -15.03 14.46 -6.00
N TYR A 64 -14.59 15.66 -5.60
CA TYR A 64 -15.08 16.34 -4.39
C TYR A 64 -16.60 16.55 -4.35
N LYS A 65 -17.24 16.69 -5.52
CA LYS A 65 -18.69 16.88 -5.64
C LYS A 65 -19.48 15.61 -5.33
N GLU A 66 -18.86 14.44 -5.45
CA GLU A 66 -19.48 13.14 -5.17
C GLU A 66 -19.65 12.91 -3.65
N PHE A 67 -18.89 13.63 -2.81
CA PHE A 67 -18.91 13.48 -1.36
C PHE A 67 -19.90 14.42 -0.64
N SER A 68 -20.94 14.89 -1.32
CA SER A 68 -21.93 15.82 -0.74
C SER A 68 -23.12 15.11 -0.08
N GLY A 69 -23.77 15.79 0.86
CA GLY A 69 -24.97 15.30 1.54
C GLY A 69 -24.70 14.15 2.51
N GLU A 70 -25.45 13.06 2.38
CA GLU A 70 -25.48 11.93 3.32
C GLU A 70 -24.18 11.10 3.38
N LEU A 71 -23.29 11.24 2.38
CA LEU A 71 -22.01 10.51 2.32
C LEU A 71 -20.93 11.14 3.20
N LEU A 72 -21.06 12.42 3.57
CA LEU A 72 -20.04 13.16 4.31
C LEU A 72 -19.78 12.59 5.73
N PRO A 73 -20.80 12.24 6.54
CA PRO A 73 -20.57 11.59 7.84
C PRO A 73 -19.86 10.24 7.71
N LEU A 74 -20.18 9.46 6.68
CA LEU A 74 -19.54 8.16 6.42
C LEU A 74 -18.08 8.33 6.04
N LEU A 75 -17.76 9.33 5.22
CA LEU A 75 -16.39 9.67 4.84
C LEU A 75 -15.56 10.07 6.06
N ILE A 76 -16.10 10.90 6.95
CA ILE A 76 -15.43 11.34 8.18
C ILE A 76 -15.18 10.15 9.11
N ALA A 77 -16.19 9.29 9.32
CA ALA A 77 -16.04 8.08 10.13
C ALA A 77 -14.98 7.15 9.55
N GLY A 78 -15.02 6.88 8.25
CA GLY A 78 -14.03 6.07 7.55
C GLY A 78 -12.61 6.64 7.64
N PHE A 79 -12.46 7.96 7.53
CA PHE A 79 -11.18 8.66 7.70
C PHE A 79 -10.62 8.46 9.12
N ILE A 80 -11.42 8.72 10.16
CA ILE A 80 -11.00 8.58 11.56
C ILE A 80 -10.63 7.13 11.87
N THR A 81 -11.48 6.17 11.47
CA THR A 81 -11.22 4.74 11.68
C THR A 81 -9.93 4.31 10.98
N SER A 82 -9.75 4.69 9.71
CA SER A 82 -8.55 4.35 8.94
C SER A 82 -7.29 4.95 9.55
N PHE A 83 -7.35 6.21 10.01
CA PHE A 83 -6.23 6.87 10.69
C PHE A 83 -5.81 6.15 11.97
N LEU A 84 -6.76 5.83 12.85
CA LEU A 84 -6.48 5.15 14.12
C LEU A 84 -5.93 3.73 13.89
N VAL A 85 -6.54 2.97 12.98
CA VAL A 85 -6.08 1.62 12.64
C VAL A 85 -4.69 1.66 12.00
N ALA A 86 -4.46 2.56 11.04
CA ALA A 86 -3.15 2.69 10.40
C ALA A 86 -2.06 3.07 11.40
N TRP A 87 -2.33 3.96 12.35
CA TRP A 87 -1.37 4.34 13.40
C TRP A 87 -0.99 3.16 14.30
N VAL A 88 -1.98 2.39 14.75
CA VAL A 88 -1.74 1.18 15.57
C VAL A 88 -0.97 0.13 14.77
N VAL A 89 -1.42 -0.16 13.55
CA VAL A 89 -0.79 -1.16 12.67
C VAL A 89 0.65 -0.77 12.34
N MET A 90 0.94 0.51 12.07
CA MET A 90 2.30 0.96 11.77
C MET A 90 3.26 0.69 12.94
N LYS A 91 2.84 0.99 14.17
CA LYS A 91 3.65 0.69 15.38
C LYS A 91 3.89 -0.81 15.53
N LEU A 92 2.85 -1.62 15.38
CA LEU A 92 2.95 -3.08 15.48
C LEU A 92 3.83 -3.66 14.36
N PHE A 93 3.72 -3.13 13.16
CA PHE A 93 4.47 -3.58 11.99
C PHE A 93 5.96 -3.30 12.13
N ILE A 94 6.36 -2.11 12.58
CA ILE A 94 7.79 -1.82 12.85
C ILE A 94 8.35 -2.81 13.89
N LYS A 95 7.60 -3.08 14.97
CA LYS A 95 8.00 -4.08 15.98
C LYS A 95 8.03 -5.50 15.43
N PHE A 96 7.12 -5.86 14.52
CA PHE A 96 7.10 -7.16 13.85
C PHE A 96 8.36 -7.38 13.00
N LEU A 97 8.80 -6.36 12.27
CA LEU A 97 9.98 -6.44 11.39
C LEU A 97 11.31 -6.63 12.12
N GLU A 98 11.35 -6.35 13.42
CA GLU A 98 12.51 -6.63 14.27
C GLU A 98 12.70 -8.14 14.52
N ARG A 99 11.65 -8.95 14.34
CA ARG A 99 11.67 -10.40 14.66
C ARG A 99 11.33 -11.30 13.49
N PHE A 100 10.62 -10.81 12.47
CA PHE A 100 10.08 -11.62 11.38
C PHE A 100 10.52 -11.12 10.01
N THR A 101 10.43 -12.00 9.02
CA THR A 101 10.75 -11.72 7.61
C THR A 101 9.49 -11.45 6.79
N PHE A 102 9.68 -11.00 5.55
CA PHE A 102 8.57 -10.72 4.63
C PHE A 102 7.96 -11.97 3.97
N ASN A 103 8.52 -13.16 4.21
CA ASN A 103 8.09 -14.40 3.54
C ASN A 103 6.61 -14.70 3.77
N SER A 104 6.11 -14.50 5.00
CA SER A 104 4.70 -14.71 5.33
C SER A 104 3.77 -13.79 4.51
N PHE A 105 4.20 -12.55 4.24
CA PHE A 105 3.43 -11.64 3.38
C PHE A 105 3.43 -12.09 1.92
N GLY A 106 4.56 -12.65 1.43
CA GLY A 106 4.65 -13.23 0.10
C GLY A 106 3.69 -14.41 -0.07
N ILE A 107 3.72 -15.36 0.87
CA ILE A 107 2.82 -16.53 0.88
C ILE A 107 1.36 -16.09 0.91
N TYR A 108 1.00 -15.17 1.81
CA TYR A 108 -0.35 -14.60 1.89
C TYR A 108 -0.81 -14.02 0.55
N ARG A 109 0.04 -13.25 -0.13
CA ARG A 109 -0.29 -12.64 -1.42
C ARG A 109 -0.46 -13.65 -2.55
N ILE A 110 0.35 -14.71 -2.58
CA ILE A 110 0.22 -15.79 -3.58
C ILE A 110 -1.11 -16.53 -3.37
N LEU A 111 -1.44 -16.90 -2.13
CA LEU A 111 -2.69 -17.57 -1.80
C LEU A 111 -3.89 -16.68 -2.16
N PHE A 112 -3.85 -15.41 -1.75
CA PHE A 112 -4.91 -14.45 -2.06
C PHE A 112 -5.09 -14.23 -3.57
N GLY A 113 -3.99 -14.09 -4.30
CA GLY A 113 -4.01 -14.00 -5.77
C GLY A 113 -4.61 -15.25 -6.42
N GLY A 114 -4.25 -16.44 -5.94
CA GLY A 114 -4.84 -17.71 -6.39
C GLY A 114 -6.34 -17.80 -6.14
N ILE A 115 -6.80 -17.35 -4.96
CA ILE A 115 -8.23 -17.29 -4.63
C ILE A 115 -8.97 -16.33 -5.57
N LEU A 116 -8.41 -15.14 -5.83
CA LEU A 116 -9.00 -14.18 -6.76
C LEU A 116 -9.11 -14.77 -8.18
N LEU A 117 -8.06 -15.42 -8.68
CA LEU A 117 -8.10 -16.09 -9.99
C LEU A 117 -9.17 -17.18 -10.05
N TYR A 118 -9.31 -17.96 -8.98
CA TYR A 118 -10.36 -18.98 -8.88
C TYR A 118 -11.77 -18.37 -8.91
N LEU A 119 -12.00 -17.28 -8.17
CA LEU A 119 -13.30 -16.58 -8.15
C LEU A 119 -13.65 -15.94 -9.49
N ILE A 120 -12.65 -15.46 -10.22
CA ILE A 120 -12.82 -14.97 -11.61
C ILE A 120 -13.17 -16.14 -12.53
N TYR A 121 -12.46 -17.27 -12.40
CA TYR A 121 -12.71 -18.46 -13.21
C TYR A 121 -14.12 -19.03 -13.01
N THR A 122 -14.65 -19.02 -11.79
CA THR A 122 -16.02 -19.49 -11.51
C THR A 122 -17.11 -18.47 -11.88
N GLY A 123 -16.73 -17.27 -12.32
CA GLY A 123 -17.66 -16.18 -12.63
C GLY A 123 -18.30 -15.52 -11.42
N ALA A 124 -17.81 -15.80 -10.20
CA ALA A 124 -18.30 -15.17 -8.97
C ALA A 124 -17.89 -13.68 -8.89
N ILE A 125 -16.77 -13.33 -9.51
CA ILE A 125 -16.29 -11.95 -9.62
C ILE A 125 -15.96 -11.68 -11.10
N SER A 126 -16.58 -10.67 -11.68
CA SER A 126 -16.19 -10.19 -13.01
C SER A 126 -14.88 -9.40 -12.90
N PRO A 127 -13.89 -9.64 -13.79
CA PRO A 127 -12.75 -8.76 -13.91
C PRO A 127 -13.24 -7.43 -14.50
N ASN A 128 -13.73 -6.53 -13.66
CA ASN A 128 -13.93 -5.14 -14.03
C ASN A 128 -12.54 -4.51 -14.12
N ILE A 129 -11.93 -4.65 -15.29
CA ILE A 129 -10.82 -3.80 -15.68
C ILE A 129 -11.47 -2.47 -16.05
N ALA A 130 -11.62 -1.61 -15.03
CA ALA A 130 -11.87 -0.18 -15.26
C ALA A 130 -10.64 0.44 -15.93
#